data_AF-A0A841TW36-F1
#
_entry.id   AF-A0A841TW36-F1
#
_cell.length_a   1.000
_cell.length_b   1.000
_cell.length_c   1.000
_cell.angle_alpha   90.00
_cell.angle_beta   90.00
_cell.angle_gamma   90.00
#
_symmetry.space_group_name_H-M   'P 1'
#
loop_
_entity.id
_entity.type
_entity.pdbx_description
1 polymer ?
#
loop_
_entity_poly.entity_id
_entity_poly.type
_entity_poly.pdbx_seq_one_letter_code
_entity_poly.pdbx_strand_id
1 'polypeptide(L)'
;MKIQPGYPPLNKTVQRSDSPPRQAPAQTFGDFLQHQEEGRSMEELQRKLEDIRLQGDRLMRSLTVRELKLYRMMVKSFLEDTLRRGIKLKETRGWDKRGRGKRYKILEEVDALLVAMGEELLQSEEGRIELLEKVGEIRGLLINLVF
;
A
#
# COMPACT_ATOMS: atom_id res chain seq x y z
N MET A 1 -1.56 49.20 -66.86
CA MET A 1 -1.55 48.34 -65.65
C MET A 1 -0.32 47.46 -65.70
N LYS A 2 0.60 47.57 -64.74
CA LYS A 2 1.77 46.69 -64.59
C LYS A 2 1.56 45.89 -63.31
N ILE A 3 1.50 44.56 -63.40
CA ILE A 3 1.38 43.65 -62.24
C ILE A 3 2.79 43.19 -61.89
N GLN A 4 3.21 43.43 -60.65
CA GLN A 4 4.51 43.06 -60.11
C GLN A 4 4.56 41.57 -59.73
N PRO A 5 5.67 40.85 -60.01
CA PRO A 5 5.94 39.53 -59.45
C PRO A 5 6.68 39.68 -58.11
N GLY A 6 6.32 38.89 -57.11
CA GLY A 6 7.04 38.87 -55.84
C GLY A 6 6.50 37.82 -54.88
N TYR A 7 7.03 36.60 -54.96
CA TYR A 7 6.88 35.63 -53.88
C TYR A 7 7.64 36.14 -52.64
N PRO A 8 7.06 36.04 -51.43
CA PRO A 8 7.77 36.39 -50.20
C PRO A 8 8.84 35.33 -49.87
N PRO A 9 10.03 35.72 -49.36
CA PRO A 9 11.06 34.76 -48.98
C PRO A 9 10.69 34.01 -47.69
N LEU A 10 10.81 32.69 -47.74
CA LEU A 10 10.61 31.78 -46.62
C LEU A 10 11.85 31.77 -45.71
N ASN A 11 12.08 32.84 -44.94
CA ASN A 11 13.04 32.80 -43.86
C ASN A 11 12.39 32.23 -42.60
N LYS A 12 12.56 30.93 -42.44
CA LYS A 12 12.25 30.17 -41.22
C LYS A 12 13.38 30.38 -40.22
N THR A 13 13.44 31.55 -39.59
CA THR A 13 14.23 31.71 -38.35
C THR A 13 13.44 31.09 -37.21
N VAL A 14 13.60 29.77 -37.05
CA VAL A 14 13.33 29.11 -35.77
C VAL A 14 14.26 29.78 -34.77
N GLN A 15 13.73 30.70 -33.97
CA GLN A 15 14.40 31.11 -32.74
C GLN A 15 14.45 29.85 -31.87
N ARG A 16 15.60 29.17 -31.88
CA ARG A 16 15.94 28.20 -30.84
C ARG A 16 15.99 29.02 -29.56
N SER A 17 14.96 28.89 -28.74
CA SER A 17 15.02 29.28 -27.34
C SER A 17 16.04 28.37 -26.67
N ASP A 18 17.29 28.82 -26.58
CA ASP A 18 18.29 28.25 -25.68
C ASP A 18 17.84 28.56 -24.24
N SER A 19 16.87 27.78 -23.77
CA SER A 19 16.63 27.66 -22.33
C SER A 19 17.78 26.85 -21.76
N PRO A 20 18.52 27.36 -20.75
CA PRO A 20 19.56 26.55 -20.11
C PRO A 20 18.92 25.25 -19.61
N PRO A 21 19.65 24.12 -19.64
CA PRO A 21 19.13 22.87 -19.12
C PRO A 21 18.69 23.11 -17.68
N ARG A 22 17.39 22.96 -17.41
CA ARG A 22 16.86 22.91 -16.04
C ARG A 22 17.61 21.78 -15.35
N GLN A 23 18.59 22.13 -14.53
CA GLN A 23 19.20 21.20 -13.60
C GLN A 23 18.05 20.67 -12.75
N ALA A 24 17.88 19.34 -12.75
CA ALA A 24 16.92 18.71 -11.87
C ALA A 24 17.18 19.24 -10.44
N PRO A 25 16.14 19.63 -9.68
CA PRO A 25 16.35 20.15 -8.34
C PRO A 25 17.18 19.14 -7.56
N ALA A 26 18.33 19.58 -7.04
CA ALA A 26 19.16 18.74 -6.19
C ALA A 26 18.31 18.28 -5.01
N GLN A 27 18.19 16.96 -4.80
CA GLN A 27 17.48 16.43 -3.64
C GLN A 27 18.06 17.04 -2.38
N THR A 28 17.20 17.64 -1.56
CA THR A 28 17.61 18.24 -0.29
C THR A 28 18.00 17.12 0.67
N PHE A 29 18.91 17.35 1.62
CA PHE A 29 19.24 16.36 2.65
C PHE A 29 17.99 15.85 3.40
N GLY A 30 16.99 16.72 3.62
CA GLY A 30 15.70 16.33 4.17
C GLY A 30 14.92 15.34 3.31
N ASP A 31 14.95 15.51 1.99
CA ASP A 31 14.28 14.60 1.04
C ASP A 31 14.96 13.21 1.05
N PHE A 32 16.30 13.18 1.15
CA PHE A 32 17.06 11.94 1.27
C PHE A 32 16.75 11.19 2.56
N LEU A 33 16.72 11.90 3.70
CA LEU A 33 16.42 11.30 4.99
C LEU A 33 14.99 10.73 5.01
N GLN A 34 14.02 11.48 4.49
CA GLN A 34 12.64 11.02 4.39
C GLN A 34 12.51 9.77 3.50
N HIS A 35 13.22 9.72 2.36
CA HIS A 35 13.21 8.53 1.50
C HIS A 35 13.77 7.30 2.22
N GLN A 36 14.83 7.48 3.01
CA GLN A 36 15.41 6.40 3.80
C GLN A 36 14.43 5.90 4.89
N GLU A 37 13.73 6.81 5.57
CA GLU A 37 12.72 6.45 6.57
C GLU A 37 11.53 5.71 5.94
N GLU A 38 11.07 6.14 4.77
CA GLU A 38 10.00 5.46 4.02
C GLU A 38 10.41 4.03 3.61
N GLY A 39 11.67 3.83 3.18
CA GLY A 39 12.22 2.52 2.85
C GLY A 39 12.29 1.57 4.05
N ARG A 40 12.86 2.01 5.17
CA ARG A 40 12.93 1.21 6.42
C ARG A 40 11.54 0.85 6.93
N SER A 41 10.63 1.82 6.88
CA SER A 41 9.22 1.63 7.16
C SER A 41 8.69 0.47 6.31
N MET A 42 8.82 0.51 4.99
CA MET A 42 8.32 -0.57 4.13
C MET A 42 8.90 -1.96 4.49
N GLU A 43 10.21 -2.04 4.79
CA GLU A 43 10.85 -3.29 5.22
C GLU A 43 10.25 -3.84 6.52
N GLU A 44 9.98 -2.99 7.51
CA GLU A 44 9.33 -3.40 8.75
C GLU A 44 7.92 -3.98 8.52
N LEU A 45 7.15 -3.38 7.61
CA LEU A 45 5.81 -3.89 7.25
C LEU A 45 5.90 -5.26 6.58
N GLN A 46 6.87 -5.45 5.69
CA GLN A 46 7.10 -6.75 5.05
C GLN A 46 7.48 -7.82 6.08
N ARG A 47 8.33 -7.49 7.06
CA ARG A 47 8.66 -8.40 8.17
C ARG A 47 7.43 -8.77 8.99
N LYS A 48 6.62 -7.78 9.39
CA LYS A 48 5.38 -8.04 10.13
C LYS A 48 4.38 -8.90 9.35
N LEU A 49 4.27 -8.66 8.04
CA LEU A 49 3.43 -9.47 7.16
C LEU A 49 3.89 -10.93 7.13
N GLU A 50 5.21 -11.16 7.05
CA GLU A 50 5.78 -12.51 7.09
C GLU A 50 5.59 -13.17 8.47
N ASP A 51 5.74 -12.42 9.56
CA ASP A 51 5.47 -12.93 10.91
C ASP A 51 3.99 -13.34 11.07
N ILE A 52 3.06 -12.55 10.52
CA ILE A 52 1.62 -12.90 10.46
C ILE A 52 1.40 -14.16 9.63
N ARG A 53 2.10 -14.31 8.50
CA ARG A 53 2.03 -15.51 7.67
C ARG A 53 2.45 -16.74 8.48
N LEU A 54 3.61 -16.70 9.11
CA LEU A 54 4.12 -17.78 9.97
C LEU A 54 3.17 -18.08 11.14
N GLN A 55 2.59 -17.05 11.76
CA GLN A 55 1.62 -17.23 12.84
C GLN A 55 0.33 -17.89 12.34
N GLY A 56 -0.14 -17.52 11.15
CA GLY A 56 -1.27 -18.18 10.50
C GLY A 56 -0.98 -19.66 10.24
N ASP A 57 0.23 -20.01 9.79
CA ASP A 57 0.62 -21.41 9.57
C ASP A 57 0.63 -22.20 10.90
N ARG A 58 1.05 -21.58 12.01
CA ARG A 58 0.98 -22.18 13.36
C ARG A 58 -0.47 -22.37 13.83
N LEU A 59 -1.33 -21.39 13.58
CA LEU A 59 -2.77 -21.49 13.87
C LEU A 59 -3.38 -22.66 13.10
N MET A 60 -3.09 -22.81 11.81
CA MET A 60 -3.67 -23.89 11.00
C MET A 60 -3.21 -25.29 11.40
N ARG A 61 -2.02 -25.41 11.98
CA ARG A 61 -1.47 -26.69 12.45
C ARG A 61 -2.02 -27.10 13.81
N SER A 62 -2.18 -26.14 14.72
CA SER A 62 -2.50 -26.42 16.13
C SER A 62 -3.96 -26.18 16.50
N LEU A 63 -4.64 -25.27 15.80
CA LEU A 63 -6.05 -24.90 16.00
C LEU A 63 -6.36 -24.59 17.47
N THR A 64 -5.47 -23.87 18.14
CA THR A 64 -5.67 -23.49 19.54
C THR A 64 -6.15 -22.04 19.65
N VAL A 65 -6.94 -21.77 20.71
CA VAL A 65 -7.36 -20.41 21.08
C VAL A 65 -6.17 -19.48 21.30
N ARG A 66 -5.04 -20.03 21.80
CA ARG A 66 -3.79 -19.29 21.99
C ARG A 66 -3.25 -18.77 20.66
N GLU A 67 -3.10 -19.65 19.67
CA GLU A 67 -2.57 -19.24 18.36
C GLU A 67 -3.52 -18.28 17.64
N LEU A 68 -4.84 -18.47 17.81
CA LEU A 68 -5.84 -17.55 17.25
C LEU A 68 -5.72 -16.16 17.87
N LYS A 69 -5.59 -16.08 19.20
CA LYS A 69 -5.39 -14.81 19.90
C LYS A 69 -4.12 -14.10 19.42
N LEU A 70 -3.01 -14.80 19.31
CA LEU A 70 -1.75 -14.24 18.82
C LEU A 70 -1.88 -13.74 17.37
N TYR A 71 -2.48 -14.55 16.50
CA TYR A 71 -2.76 -14.16 15.11
C TYR A 71 -3.59 -12.87 15.04
N ARG A 72 -4.72 -12.81 15.77
CA ARG A 72 -5.58 -11.61 15.82
C ARG A 72 -4.83 -10.38 16.31
N MET A 73 -4.00 -10.51 17.35
CA MET A 73 -3.19 -9.40 17.87
C MET A 73 -2.19 -8.88 16.83
N MET A 74 -1.50 -9.78 16.12
CA MET A 74 -0.53 -9.40 15.10
C MET A 74 -1.19 -8.71 13.91
N VAL A 75 -2.31 -9.23 13.43
CA VAL A 75 -3.09 -8.60 12.34
C VAL A 75 -3.57 -7.22 12.75
N LYS A 76 -4.12 -7.05 13.96
CA LYS A 76 -4.56 -5.73 14.46
C LYS A 76 -3.41 -4.72 14.52
N SER A 77 -2.27 -5.11 15.08
CA SER A 77 -1.08 -4.24 15.13
C SER A 77 -0.62 -3.84 13.73
N PHE A 78 -0.63 -4.75 12.77
CA PHE A 78 -0.27 -4.45 11.38
C PHE A 78 -1.22 -3.46 10.71
N LEU A 79 -2.53 -3.60 10.93
CA LEU A 79 -3.53 -2.65 10.41
C LEU A 79 -3.33 -1.26 11.00
N GLU A 80 -3.09 -1.15 12.31
CA GLU A 80 -2.82 0.12 12.99
C GLU A 80 -1.58 0.83 12.42
N ASP A 81 -0.49 0.09 12.19
CA ASP A 81 0.74 0.64 11.61
C ASP A 81 0.51 1.13 10.19
N THR A 82 -0.24 0.37 9.40
CA THR A 82 -0.53 0.73 8.01
C THR A 82 -1.43 1.97 7.93
N LEU A 83 -2.37 2.14 8.85
CA LEU A 83 -3.16 3.36 8.99
C LEU A 83 -2.30 4.56 9.37
N ARG A 84 -1.45 4.43 10.40
CA ARG A 84 -0.54 5.52 10.83
C ARG A 84 0.36 5.99 9.69
N ARG A 85 0.86 5.05 8.87
CA ARG A 85 1.69 5.37 7.70
C ARG A 85 0.90 5.99 6.56
N GLY A 86 -0.31 5.51 6.28
CA GLY A 86 -1.22 6.13 5.33
C GLY A 86 -1.55 7.59 5.69
N ILE A 87 -1.64 7.91 6.98
CA ILE A 87 -1.81 9.28 7.47
C ILE A 87 -0.53 10.11 7.24
N LYS A 88 0.66 9.60 7.53
CA LYS A 88 1.93 10.32 7.24
C LYS A 88 2.09 10.63 5.75
N LEU A 89 1.79 9.67 4.88
CA LEU A 89 1.93 9.83 3.43
C LEU A 89 0.91 10.82 2.84
N LYS A 90 -0.25 10.98 3.49
CA LYS A 90 -1.23 12.04 3.18
C LYS A 90 -0.64 13.44 3.40
N GLU A 91 0.13 13.67 4.46
CA GLU A 91 0.72 14.97 4.76
C GLU A 91 1.78 15.38 3.74
N THR A 92 2.57 14.44 3.22
CA THR A 92 3.67 14.75 2.29
C THR A 92 3.24 14.79 0.82
N ARG A 93 2.32 13.93 0.37
CA ARG A 93 2.09 13.69 -1.08
C ARG A 93 0.65 13.91 -1.60
N GLY A 94 -0.29 14.40 -0.78
CA GLY A 94 -1.64 14.75 -1.27
C GLY A 94 -2.47 13.53 -1.71
N TRP A 95 -2.55 12.52 -0.85
CA TRP A 95 -3.20 11.23 -1.12
C TRP A 95 -4.68 11.34 -1.58
N ASP A 96 -5.03 10.69 -2.71
CA ASP A 96 -6.34 10.76 -3.38
C ASP A 96 -7.50 10.23 -2.50
N LYS A 97 -8.65 10.91 -2.55
CA LYS A 97 -9.87 10.57 -1.81
C LYS A 97 -10.40 9.18 -2.17
N ARG A 98 -10.18 8.70 -3.41
CA ARG A 98 -10.64 7.38 -3.88
C ARG A 98 -9.93 6.20 -3.20
N GLY A 99 -8.64 6.33 -2.90
CA GLY A 99 -7.87 5.26 -2.24
C GLY A 99 -8.25 5.02 -0.77
N ARG A 100 -8.78 6.05 -0.09
CA ARG A 100 -9.15 5.97 1.34
C ARG A 100 -10.34 5.04 1.58
N GLY A 101 -11.40 5.17 0.77
CA GLY A 101 -12.59 4.32 0.90
C GLY A 101 -12.28 2.83 0.75
N LYS A 102 -11.39 2.48 -0.20
CA LYS A 102 -10.94 1.09 -0.39
C LYS A 102 -10.22 0.55 0.84
N ARG A 103 -9.33 1.33 1.47
CA ARG A 103 -8.57 0.89 2.65
C ARG A 103 -9.43 0.74 3.90
N TYR A 104 -10.36 1.66 4.15
CA TYR A 104 -11.31 1.51 5.26
C TYR A 104 -12.20 0.29 5.07
N LYS A 105 -12.68 0.05 3.84
CA LYS A 105 -13.43 -1.17 3.52
C LYS A 105 -12.62 -2.44 3.80
N ILE A 106 -11.35 -2.49 3.37
CA ILE A 106 -10.46 -3.63 3.67
C ILE A 106 -10.30 -3.82 5.18
N LEU A 107 -10.19 -2.75 5.95
CA LEU A 107 -10.06 -2.83 7.40
C LEU A 107 -11.33 -3.41 8.06
N GLU A 108 -12.50 -2.93 7.65
CA GLU A 108 -13.79 -3.46 8.13
C GLU A 108 -13.94 -4.94 7.78
N GLU A 109 -13.55 -5.33 6.57
CA GLU A 109 -13.59 -6.71 6.08
C GLU A 109 -12.65 -7.62 6.89
N VAL A 110 -11.41 -7.18 7.14
CA VAL A 110 -10.47 -7.94 7.99
C VAL A 110 -10.99 -8.07 9.42
N ASP A 111 -11.55 -7.01 10.02
CA ASP A 111 -12.07 -7.10 11.40
C ASP A 111 -13.26 -8.07 11.50
N ALA A 112 -14.17 -8.06 10.51
CA ALA A 112 -15.27 -9.01 10.43
C ALA A 112 -14.76 -10.47 10.33
N LEU A 113 -13.75 -10.72 9.50
CA LEU A 113 -13.13 -12.05 9.39
C LEU A 113 -12.50 -12.48 10.73
N LEU A 114 -11.75 -11.59 11.40
CA LEU A 114 -11.12 -11.89 12.69
C LEU A 114 -12.11 -12.21 13.81
N VAL A 115 -13.34 -11.69 13.73
CA VAL A 115 -14.43 -12.03 14.66
C VAL A 115 -14.98 -13.41 14.34
N ALA A 116 -15.31 -13.68 13.07
CA ALA A 116 -15.87 -14.95 12.62
C ALA A 116 -14.95 -16.16 12.92
N MET A 117 -13.63 -15.98 12.81
CA MET A 117 -12.65 -17.04 13.16
C MET A 117 -12.80 -17.57 14.60
N GLY A 118 -13.30 -16.75 15.52
CA GLY A 118 -13.52 -17.17 16.91
C GLY A 118 -14.67 -18.16 17.05
N GLU A 119 -15.71 -18.01 16.23
CA GLU A 119 -16.88 -18.89 16.22
C GLU A 119 -16.53 -20.22 15.55
N GLU A 120 -15.82 -20.19 14.43
CA GLU A 120 -15.42 -21.36 13.65
C GLU A 120 -14.42 -22.27 14.38
N LEU A 121 -13.55 -21.69 15.21
CA LEU A 121 -12.63 -22.47 16.04
C LEU A 121 -13.35 -23.40 17.02
N LEU A 122 -14.59 -23.06 17.39
CA LEU A 122 -15.43 -23.85 18.31
C LEU A 122 -16.27 -24.90 17.56
N GLN A 123 -16.31 -24.84 16.23
CA GLN A 123 -17.07 -25.76 15.39
C GLN A 123 -16.21 -26.98 15.01
N SER A 124 -16.86 -28.06 14.59
CA SER A 124 -16.25 -29.35 14.27
C SER A 124 -15.33 -29.29 13.02
N GLU A 125 -15.05 -30.43 12.38
CA GLU A 125 -14.17 -30.54 11.19
C GLU A 125 -14.48 -29.52 10.06
N GLU A 126 -15.74 -29.11 9.89
CA GLU A 126 -16.14 -28.08 8.92
C GLU A 126 -15.57 -26.69 9.24
N GLY A 127 -15.65 -26.26 10.50
CA GLY A 127 -15.09 -24.98 10.96
C GLY A 127 -13.56 -24.91 10.82
N ARG A 128 -12.88 -26.05 10.76
CA ARG A 128 -11.44 -26.10 10.47
C ARG A 128 -11.11 -25.73 9.02
N ILE A 129 -11.96 -26.11 8.07
CA ILE A 129 -11.80 -25.76 6.65
C ILE A 129 -12.13 -24.28 6.46
N GLU A 130 -13.22 -23.79 7.06
CA GLU A 130 -13.59 -22.37 7.00
C GLU A 130 -12.50 -21.47 7.61
N LEU A 131 -11.90 -21.90 8.72
CA LEU A 131 -10.78 -21.19 9.33
C LEU A 131 -9.56 -21.08 8.39
N LEU A 132 -9.29 -22.12 7.59
CA LEU A 132 -8.20 -22.11 6.59
C LEU A 132 -8.48 -21.03 5.54
N GLU A 133 -9.70 -20.99 5.03
CA GLU A 133 -10.14 -20.03 4.01
C GLU A 133 -10.00 -18.60 4.53
N LYS A 134 -10.47 -18.31 5.75
CA LYS A 134 -10.34 -16.97 6.33
C LYS A 134 -8.90 -16.54 6.57
N VAL A 135 -8.01 -17.44 7.02
CA VAL A 135 -6.58 -17.10 7.14
C VAL A 135 -6.00 -16.74 5.77
N GLY A 136 -6.39 -17.44 4.71
CA GLY A 136 -6.00 -17.12 3.33
C GLY A 136 -6.54 -15.77 2.86
N GLU A 137 -7.82 -15.51 3.11
CA GLU A 137 -8.50 -14.26 2.75
C GLU A 137 -7.87 -13.05 3.45
N ILE A 138 -7.65 -13.15 4.78
CA ILE A 138 -6.97 -12.10 5.55
C ILE A 138 -5.59 -11.83 4.95
N ARG A 139 -4.79 -12.87 4.63
CA ARG A 139 -3.47 -12.68 3.99
C ARG A 139 -3.58 -11.90 2.68
N GLY A 140 -4.53 -12.25 1.82
CA GLY A 140 -4.77 -11.55 0.55
C GLY A 140 -5.13 -10.07 0.77
N LEU A 141 -6.00 -9.79 1.74
CA LEU A 141 -6.41 -8.44 2.11
C LEU A 141 -5.23 -7.61 2.66
N LEU A 142 -4.37 -8.21 3.49
CA LEU A 142 -3.18 -7.54 4.03
C LEU A 142 -2.16 -7.22 2.93
N ILE A 143 -1.97 -8.11 1.95
CA ILE A 143 -1.11 -7.84 0.78
C ILE A 143 -1.65 -6.65 -0.03
N ASN A 144 -2.96 -6.62 -0.31
CA ASN A 144 -3.63 -5.53 -1.04
C ASN A 144 -3.63 -4.18 -0.27
N LEU A 145 -3.30 -4.19 1.02
CA LEU A 145 -3.14 -2.97 1.82
C LEU A 145 -1.74 -2.35 1.64
N VAL A 146 -0.74 -3.20 1.40
CA VAL A 146 0.67 -2.84 1.26
C VAL A 146 1.05 -2.51 -0.20
N PHE A 147 0.48 -3.24 -1.16
CA PHE A 147 0.72 -3.11 -2.60
C PHE A 147 -0.48 -2.51 -3.33
#